data_AF-A0A9X0JTW0-F1
#
_entry.id   AF-A0A9X0JTW0-F1
#
_cell.length_a   1.000
_cell.length_b   1.000
_cell.length_c   1.000
_cell.angle_alpha   90.00
_cell.angle_beta   90.00
_cell.angle_gamma   90.00
#
_symmetry.space_group_name_H-M   'P 1'
#
loop_
_entity.id
_entity.type
_entity.pdbx_description
1 polymer ?
#
loop_
_entity_poly.entity_id
_entity_poly.type
_entity_poly.pdbx_seq_one_letter_code
_entity_poly.pdbx_strand_id
1 'polypeptide(L)'
;MEKRKKMQLICKNMPDDVYEILDEKSSKRNLTEYVVDLVQNQNRDQQLIRILMDKLSNIESSLEEIKNGSIMVKPNTDLQNEKESEEAFLSEGTIIEAEVVEGGIDPSDKEDMDF
;
A
#
# COMPACT_ATOMS: atom_id res chain seq x y z
N MET A 1 13.54 46.51 6.04
CA MET A 1 12.82 45.85 4.93
C MET A 1 13.83 45.03 4.13
N GLU A 2 13.73 43.71 4.14
CA GLU A 2 14.58 42.86 3.30
C GLU A 2 14.30 43.14 1.82
N LYS A 3 15.35 43.47 1.07
CA LYS A 3 15.25 43.64 -0.38
C LYS A 3 14.97 42.27 -0.99
N ARG A 4 13.76 42.07 -1.52
CA ARG A 4 13.43 40.87 -2.31
C ARG A 4 14.42 40.79 -3.47
N LYS A 5 15.31 39.80 -3.46
CA LYS A 5 16.22 39.52 -4.58
C LYS A 5 15.37 39.15 -5.79
N LYS A 6 15.44 39.96 -6.85
CA LYS A 6 14.84 39.63 -8.15
C LYS A 6 15.85 38.80 -8.94
N MET A 7 15.43 37.63 -9.39
CA MET A 7 16.22 36.76 -10.26
C MET A 7 15.74 36.94 -11.70
N GLN A 8 16.67 37.15 -12.63
CA GLN A 8 16.38 37.23 -14.06
C GLN A 8 16.89 35.95 -14.72
N LEU A 9 16.00 35.21 -15.38
CA LEU A 9 16.37 34.03 -16.16
C LEU A 9 16.85 34.50 -17.54
N ILE A 10 18.08 34.14 -17.89
CA ILE A 10 18.67 34.47 -19.19
C ILE A 10 18.47 33.26 -20.11
N CYS A 11 17.45 33.33 -20.96
CA CYS A 11 17.08 32.27 -21.90
C CYS A 11 17.94 32.32 -23.17
N LYS A 12 19.23 31.98 -23.08
CA LYS A 12 20.11 32.01 -24.28
C LYS A 12 19.85 30.86 -25.26
N ASN A 13 19.38 29.70 -24.78
CA ASN A 13 19.15 28.48 -25.59
C ASN A 13 17.86 27.76 -25.18
N MET A 14 16.77 28.50 -24.94
CA MET A 14 15.49 27.86 -24.58
C MET A 14 14.83 27.32 -25.86
N PRO A 15 14.40 26.04 -25.90
CA PRO A 15 13.62 25.51 -27.02
C PRO A 15 12.32 26.31 -27.18
N ASP A 16 11.89 26.51 -28.43
CA ASP A 16 10.73 27.34 -28.77
C ASP A 16 9.46 26.85 -28.05
N ASP A 17 9.23 25.55 -27.98
CA ASP A 17 8.10 24.93 -27.27
C ASP A 17 8.04 25.35 -25.78
N VAL A 18 9.21 25.43 -25.12
CA VAL A 18 9.31 25.82 -23.71
C VAL A 18 9.04 27.32 -23.55
N TYR A 19 9.49 28.13 -24.50
CA TYR A 19 9.25 29.57 -24.50
C TYR A 19 7.76 29.88 -24.65
N GLU A 20 7.07 29.23 -25.59
CA GLU A 20 5.62 29.41 -25.81
C GLU A 20 4.81 29.08 -24.55
N ILE A 21 5.13 27.98 -23.87
CA ILE A 21 4.46 27.59 -22.63
C ILE A 21 4.68 28.65 -21.54
N LEU A 22 5.91 29.14 -21.37
CA LEU A 22 6.20 30.14 -20.35
C LEU A 22 5.58 31.51 -20.69
N ASP A 23 5.50 31.87 -21.97
CA ASP A 23 4.85 33.11 -22.41
C ASP A 23 3.33 33.06 -22.19
N GLU A 24 2.69 31.93 -22.48
CA GLU A 24 1.27 31.72 -22.20
C GLU A 24 0.96 31.84 -20.70
N LYS A 25 1.82 31.30 -19.83
CA LYS A 25 1.69 31.43 -18.37
C LYS A 25 2.09 32.83 -17.86
N SER A 26 3.01 33.51 -18.54
CA SER A 26 3.34 34.92 -18.27
C SER A 26 2.12 35.82 -18.50
N SER A 27 1.39 35.61 -19.59
CA SER A 27 0.16 36.36 -19.90
C SER A 27 -0.90 36.23 -18.81
N LYS A 28 -0.96 35.06 -18.14
CA LYS A 28 -1.88 34.74 -17.05
C LYS A 28 -1.38 35.18 -15.66
N ARG A 29 -0.23 35.88 -15.58
CA ARG A 29 0.44 36.33 -14.33
C ARG A 29 0.77 35.22 -13.32
N ASN A 30 0.75 33.95 -13.74
CA ASN A 30 1.02 32.80 -12.87
C ASN A 30 2.34 32.09 -13.20
N LEU A 31 3.18 32.70 -14.05
CA LEU A 31 4.47 32.16 -14.44
C LEU A 31 5.37 31.78 -13.24
N THR A 32 5.42 32.64 -12.22
CA THR A 32 6.28 32.38 -11.05
C THR A 32 5.81 31.18 -10.25
N GLU A 33 4.50 31.03 -10.04
CA GLU A 33 3.91 29.87 -9.36
C GLU A 33 4.16 28.59 -10.14
N TYR A 34 3.89 28.62 -11.45
CA TYR A 34 4.13 27.49 -12.34
C TYR A 34 5.59 27.00 -12.33
N VAL A 35 6.56 27.93 -12.39
CA VAL A 35 7.98 27.57 -12.35
C VAL A 35 8.38 26.98 -11.00
N VAL A 36 7.84 27.50 -9.89
CA VAL A 36 8.10 26.96 -8.54
C VAL A 36 7.54 25.55 -8.43
N ASP A 37 6.30 25.33 -8.85
CA ASP A 37 5.67 24.02 -8.81
C ASP A 37 6.39 23.00 -9.69
N LEU A 38 6.82 23.40 -10.89
CA LEU A 38 7.57 22.53 -11.80
C LEU A 38 8.87 22.03 -11.17
N VAL A 39 9.65 22.94 -10.56
CA VAL A 39 10.91 22.59 -9.89
C VAL A 39 10.68 21.70 -8.66
N GLN A 40 9.63 21.97 -7.89
CA GLN A 40 9.28 21.15 -6.73
C GLN A 40 8.82 19.75 -7.13
N ASN A 41 8.02 19.66 -8.19
CA ASN A 41 7.50 18.38 -8.68
C ASN A 41 8.58 17.54 -9.34
N GLN A 42 9.57 18.15 -10.00
CA GLN A 42 10.67 17.42 -10.62
C GLN A 42 11.43 16.52 -9.62
N ASN A 43 11.60 16.96 -8.37
CA ASN A 43 12.24 16.14 -7.33
C ASN A 43 11.34 14.97 -6.91
N ARG A 44 10.03 15.21 -6.75
CA ARG A 44 9.05 14.16 -6.42
C ARG A 44 8.98 13.11 -7.53
N ASP A 45 8.96 13.55 -8.78
CA ASP A 45 8.89 12.67 -9.94
C ASP A 45 10.15 11.81 -10.06
N GLN A 46 11.34 12.38 -9.80
CA GLN A 46 12.59 11.61 -9.78
C GLN A 46 12.60 10.55 -8.66
N GLN A 47 12.09 10.89 -7.46
CA GLN A 47 11.96 9.92 -6.38
C GLN A 47 10.97 8.81 -6.73
N LEU A 48 9.84 9.16 -7.35
CA LEU A 48 8.84 8.20 -7.81
C LEU A 48 9.42 7.25 -8.86
N ILE A 49 10.13 7.79 -9.86
CA ILE A 49 10.81 6.99 -10.89
C ILE A 49 11.79 6.02 -10.25
N ARG A 50 12.56 6.47 -9.26
CA ARG A 50 13.50 5.59 -8.54
C ARG A 50 12.79 4.45 -7.83
N ILE A 51 11.71 4.73 -7.09
CA ILE A 51 10.91 3.70 -6.40
C ILE A 51 10.32 2.71 -7.41
N LEU A 52 9.82 3.20 -8.55
CA LEU A 52 9.27 2.36 -9.60
C LEU A 52 10.34 1.44 -10.20
N MET A 53 11.54 1.97 -10.46
CA MET A 53 12.67 1.19 -10.95
C MET A 53 13.10 0.12 -9.94
N ASP A 54 13.17 0.45 -8.65
CA ASP A 54 13.51 -0.51 -7.60
C ASP A 54 12.44 -1.63 -7.52
N LYS A 55 11.15 -1.28 -7.61
CA LYS A 55 10.06 -2.27 -7.65
C LYS A 55 10.11 -3.16 -8.89
N LEU A 56 10.41 -2.58 -10.05
CA LEU A 56 10.58 -3.33 -11.30
C LEU A 56 11.76 -4.32 -11.19
N SER A 57 12.89 -3.88 -10.65
CA SER A 57 14.06 -4.73 -10.39
C SER A 57 13.72 -5.90 -9.45
N ASN A 58 12.90 -5.66 -8.41
CA ASN A 58 12.47 -6.71 -7.50
C ASN A 58 11.55 -7.73 -8.18
N ILE A 59 10.62 -7.26 -9.01
CA ILE A 59 9.73 -8.14 -9.79
C ILE A 59 10.54 -8.98 -10.77
N GLU A 60 11.50 -8.38 -11.48
CA GLU A 60 12.38 -9.07 -12.41
C GLU A 60 13.20 -10.15 -11.69
N SER A 61 13.72 -9.83 -10.50
CA SER A 61 14.47 -10.78 -9.66
C SER A 61 13.60 -11.95 -9.19
N SER A 62 12.39 -11.68 -8.69
CA SER A 62 11.43 -12.72 -8.30
C SER A 62 11.01 -13.59 -9.50
N LEU A 63 10.88 -13.00 -10.68
CA LEU A 63 10.53 -13.73 -11.91
C LEU A 63 11.66 -14.66 -12.35
N GLU A 64 12.92 -14.21 -12.26
CA GLU A 64 14.09 -15.04 -12.50
C GLU A 64 14.23 -16.16 -11.44
N GLU A 65 13.93 -15.89 -10.17
CA GLU A 65 13.90 -16.93 -9.11
C GLU A 65 12.85 -18.02 -9.39
N ILE A 66 11.67 -17.64 -9.88
CA ILE A 66 10.60 -18.57 -10.32
C ILE A 66 11.07 -19.38 -11.53
N LYS A 67 11.61 -18.71 -12.55
CA LYS A 67 12.05 -19.32 -13.81
C LYS A 67 13.21 -20.30 -13.61
N ASN A 68 14.13 -19.99 -12.70
CA ASN A 68 15.27 -20.84 -12.36
C ASN A 68 14.91 -21.95 -11.35
N GLY A 69 13.62 -22.13 -11.03
CA GLY A 69 13.13 -23.24 -10.22
C GLY A 69 13.51 -23.18 -8.74
N SER A 70 13.91 -22.01 -8.22
CA SER A 70 14.33 -21.85 -6.82
C SER A 70 13.17 -21.67 -5.83
N ILE A 71 11.92 -21.63 -6.31
CA ILE A 71 10.76 -21.86 -5.45
C ILE A 71 10.56 -23.37 -5.33
N MET A 72 11.38 -23.99 -4.48
CA MET A 72 10.83 -25.06 -3.66
C MET A 72 9.70 -24.41 -2.87
N VAL A 73 8.46 -24.70 -3.24
CA VAL A 73 7.33 -24.57 -2.33
C VAL A 73 7.71 -25.40 -1.11
N LYS A 74 8.30 -24.77 -0.09
CA LYS A 74 8.36 -25.37 1.22
C LYS A 74 6.89 -25.49 1.60
N PRO A 75 6.32 -26.70 1.75
CA PRO A 75 5.06 -26.79 2.45
C PRO A 75 5.30 -26.09 3.79
N ASN A 76 4.38 -25.23 4.21
CA ASN A 76 4.51 -24.49 5.45
C ASN A 76 4.75 -25.48 6.61
N THR A 77 5.99 -25.65 7.04
CA THR A 77 6.36 -26.53 8.16
C THR A 77 7.12 -25.77 9.25
N ASP A 78 6.82 -24.47 9.43
CA ASP A 78 7.40 -23.68 10.53
C ASP A 78 6.31 -22.91 11.31
N LEU A 79 5.26 -23.64 11.72
CA LEU A 79 4.48 -23.28 12.91
C LEU A 79 4.58 -24.45 13.91
N GLN A 80 5.81 -24.79 14.31
CA GLN A 80 6.07 -25.59 15.50
C GLN A 80 6.88 -24.74 16.47
N ASN A 81 6.16 -24.00 17.32
CA ASN A 81 6.58 -23.64 18.68
C ASN A 81 5.44 -22.98 19.46
N GLU A 82 4.21 -23.50 19.31
CA GLU A 82 3.24 -23.39 20.38
C GLU A 82 3.39 -24.66 21.20
N LYS A 83 3.68 -24.49 22.50
CA LYS A 83 3.63 -25.58 23.48
C LYS A 83 2.35 -26.36 23.20
N GLU A 84 2.47 -27.69 23.10
CA GLU A 84 1.34 -28.61 23.06
C GLU A 84 0.41 -28.30 24.25
N SER A 85 -0.53 -27.40 24.02
CA SER A 85 -1.78 -27.39 24.74
C SER A 85 -2.43 -28.71 24.32
N GLU A 86 -2.73 -29.57 25.29
CA GLU A 86 -3.59 -30.74 25.08
C GLU A 86 -4.97 -30.22 24.65
N GLU A 87 -5.10 -29.81 23.39
CA GLU A 87 -6.38 -29.47 22.80
C GLU A 87 -7.19 -30.77 22.76
N ALA A 88 -8.27 -30.78 23.55
CA ALA A 88 -9.21 -31.88 23.56
C ALA A 88 -9.67 -32.15 22.11
N PHE A 89 -9.42 -33.36 21.61
CA PHE A 89 -9.90 -33.78 20.30
C PHE A 89 -11.41 -33.57 20.21
N LEU A 90 -11.83 -32.57 19.43
CA LEU A 90 -13.23 -32.35 19.11
C LEU A 90 -13.66 -33.39 18.09
N SER A 91 -14.44 -34.37 18.51
CA SER A 91 -15.06 -35.34 17.62
C SER A 91 -16.29 -34.73 16.94
N GLU A 92 -16.46 -34.97 15.65
CA GLU A 92 -17.65 -34.58 14.90
C GLU A 92 -18.92 -35.21 15.52
N GLY A 93 -19.94 -34.38 15.75
CA GLY A 93 -21.22 -34.83 16.34
C GLY A 93 -22.07 -35.60 15.33
N THR A 94 -22.86 -36.56 15.81
CA THR A 94 -23.79 -37.34 14.97
C THR A 94 -25.15 -36.64 14.92
N ILE A 95 -25.69 -36.43 13.72
CA ILE A 95 -27.04 -35.90 13.53
C ILE A 95 -28.04 -37.02 13.83
N ILE A 96 -28.94 -36.76 14.79
CA ILE A 96 -30.04 -37.64 15.17
C ILE A 96 -31.37 -36.99 14.82
N GLU A 97 -32.26 -37.75 14.17
CA GLU A 97 -33.65 -37.33 13.95
C GLU A 97 -34.42 -37.44 15.27
N ALA A 98 -34.93 -36.31 15.76
CA ALA A 98 -35.75 -36.25 16.97
C ALA A 98 -37.23 -36.19 16.60
N GLU A 99 -38.02 -37.11 17.15
CA GLU A 99 -39.45 -37.26 16.83
C GLU A 99 -40.32 -36.17 17.51
N VAL A 100 -39.85 -35.60 18.63
CA VAL A 100 -40.50 -34.48 19.35
C VAL A 100 -39.42 -33.56 19.92
N VAL A 101 -39.56 -32.25 19.69
CA VAL A 101 -38.69 -31.21 20.26
C VAL A 101 -39.49 -30.41 21.28
N GLU A 102 -39.20 -30.59 22.56
CA GLU A 102 -39.74 -29.73 23.62
C GLU A 102 -38.81 -28.53 23.83
N GLY A 103 -39.34 -27.33 23.58
CA GLY A 103 -38.61 -26.07 23.76
C GLY A 103 -38.84 -25.47 25.13
N GLY A 104 -37.76 -25.21 25.85
CA GLY A 104 -37.73 -24.48 27.12
C GLY A 104 -36.33 -23.94 27.37
N ILE A 105 -36.23 -22.87 28.15
CA ILE A 105 -34.94 -22.41 28.67
C ILE A 105 -34.62 -23.30 29.86
N ASP A 106 -33.47 -23.96 29.85
CA ASP A 106 -33.01 -24.75 30.99
C ASP A 106 -32.96 -23.82 32.20
N PRO A 107 -33.64 -24.15 33.32
CA PRO A 107 -33.59 -23.33 34.53
C PRO A 107 -32.16 -23.12 35.06
N SER A 108 -31.16 -23.90 34.65
CA SER A 108 -29.75 -23.63 34.95
C SER A 108 -29.16 -22.45 34.18
N ASP A 109 -29.71 -22.08 33.02
CA ASP A 109 -29.22 -20.97 32.18
C ASP A 109 -29.68 -19.60 32.71
N LYS A 110 -30.43 -19.58 33.80
CA LYS A 110 -30.72 -18.36 34.56
C LYS A 110 -29.57 -18.04 35.50
N GLU A 111 -28.43 -17.66 34.96
CA GLU A 111 -27.47 -16.89 35.75
C GLU A 111 -27.97 -15.44 35.81
N ASP A 112 -28.48 -15.05 36.99
CA ASP A 112 -28.91 -13.68 37.30
C ASP A 112 -27.70 -12.73 37.21
N MET A 113 -27.50 -12.13 36.05
CA MET A 113 -26.50 -11.08 35.87
C MET A 113 -27.11 -9.74 36.29
N ASP A 114 -26.82 -9.31 37.53
CA ASP A 114 -27.12 -7.96 38.02
C ASP A 114 -26.22 -6.94 37.27
N PHE A 115 -26.85 -6.07 36.48
CA PHE A 115 -26.22 -4.92 35.81
C PHE A 115 -26.32 -3.64 36.64
#